data_AF-A0A496WFZ3-F1
#
_entry.id   AF-A0A496WFZ3-F1
#
_cell.length_a   1.000
_cell.length_b   1.000
_cell.length_c   1.000
_cell.angle_alpha   90.00
_cell.angle_beta   90.00
_cell.angle_gamma   90.00
#
_symmetry.space_group_name_H-M   'P 1'
#
loop_
_entity.id
_entity.type
_entity.pdbx_description
1 polymer ?
#
loop_
_entity_poly.entity_id
_entity_poly.type
_entity_poly.pdbx_seq_one_letter_code
_entity_poly.pdbx_strand_id
1 'polypeptide(L)'
;MKKMKVMFIAALVMAVGVVNAAPFGGDEDVKYAKNLWTAMVNSSLAGRDAIKSRPYTGQHPHGAILDTIEGPINLDGRLYNIIIKRNYGGPGVSRDTVANDPAK
;
A
#
# COMPACT_ATOMS: atom_id res chain seq x y z
N MET A 1 72.94 -11.64 9.72
CA MET A 1 72.00 -11.25 8.64
C MET A 1 70.57 -11.54 9.09
N LYS A 2 69.88 -10.56 9.69
CA LYS A 2 68.50 -10.71 10.18
C LYS A 2 67.53 -10.65 9.00
N LYS A 3 66.75 -11.71 8.77
CA LYS A 3 65.69 -11.72 7.75
C LYS A 3 64.53 -10.83 8.22
N MET A 4 64.37 -9.68 7.56
CA MET A 4 63.25 -8.76 7.77
C MET A 4 62.00 -9.38 7.14
N LYS A 5 61.01 -9.80 7.94
CA LYS A 5 59.69 -10.19 7.43
C LYS A 5 58.89 -8.91 7.18
N VAL A 6 58.72 -8.56 5.90
CA VAL A 6 57.82 -7.48 5.48
C VAL A 6 56.39 -7.98 5.70
N MET A 7 55.67 -7.32 6.60
CA MET A 7 54.26 -7.60 6.87
C MET A 7 53.43 -6.61 6.04
N PHE A 8 52.80 -7.10 4.97
CA PHE A 8 51.86 -6.31 4.17
C PHE A 8 50.56 -6.15 4.97
N ILE A 9 50.27 -4.93 5.42
CA ILE A 9 48.95 -4.57 5.93
C ILE A 9 48.08 -4.26 4.72
N ALA A 10 47.21 -5.20 4.34
CA ALA A 10 46.14 -4.92 3.38
C ALA A 10 45.06 -4.10 4.09
N ALA A 11 45.06 -2.78 3.87
CA ALA A 11 43.96 -1.92 4.30
C ALA A 11 42.74 -2.21 3.42
N LEU A 12 41.82 -3.03 3.92
CA LEU A 12 40.51 -3.25 3.32
C LEU A 12 39.67 -2.00 3.56
N VAL A 13 39.66 -1.09 2.58
CA VAL A 13 38.70 0.03 2.56
C VAL A 13 37.33 -0.57 2.28
N MET A 14 36.53 -0.79 3.33
CA MET A 14 35.10 -1.04 3.16
C MET A 14 34.45 0.24 2.66
N ALA A 15 34.23 0.32 1.35
CA ALA A 15 33.27 1.26 0.80
C ALA A 15 31.89 0.86 1.33
N VAL A 16 31.45 1.50 2.40
CA VAL A 16 30.06 1.41 2.85
C VAL A 16 29.25 2.13 1.78
N GLY A 17 28.73 1.35 0.82
CA GLY A 17 27.75 1.86 -0.13
C GLY A 17 26.58 2.45 0.65
N VAL A 18 26.33 3.74 0.47
CA VAL A 18 25.17 4.40 1.05
C VAL A 18 23.96 3.73 0.41
N VAL A 19 23.29 2.85 1.15
CA VAL A 19 22.00 2.30 0.74
C VAL A 19 21.05 3.50 0.74
N ASN A 20 20.74 4.02 -0.44
CA ASN A 20 19.77 5.09 -0.57
C ASN A 20 18.41 4.49 -0.22
N ALA A 21 17.97 4.72 1.02
CA ALA A 21 16.66 4.26 1.46
C ALA A 21 15.59 4.79 0.50
N ALA A 22 14.62 3.95 0.15
CA ALA A 22 13.51 4.41 -0.66
C ALA A 22 12.85 5.63 0.04
N PRO A 23 12.45 6.67 -0.71
CA PRO A 23 11.91 7.89 -0.11
C PRO A 23 10.55 7.68 0.59
N PHE A 24 9.98 6.47 0.48
CA PHE A 24 8.72 6.04 1.06
C PHE A 24 8.75 4.52 1.31
N GLY A 25 7.84 4.04 2.14
CA GLY A 25 7.71 2.64 2.52
C GLY A 25 8.56 2.24 3.72
N GLY A 26 9.03 3.22 4.51
CA GLY A 26 9.73 2.96 5.77
C GLY A 26 8.79 2.50 6.89
N ASP A 27 9.35 2.26 8.07
CA ASP A 27 8.59 1.74 9.21
C ASP A 27 7.41 2.63 9.62
N GLU A 28 7.57 3.95 9.55
CA GLU A 28 6.49 4.91 9.84
C GLU A 28 5.38 4.88 8.78
N ASP A 29 5.72 4.69 7.50
CA ASP A 29 4.71 4.55 6.43
C ASP A 29 3.90 3.27 6.62
N VAL A 30 4.56 2.16 6.97
CA VAL A 30 3.91 0.88 7.25
C VAL A 30 3.00 0.98 8.47
N LYS A 31 3.46 1.65 9.52
CA LYS A 31 2.67 1.90 10.74
C LYS A 31 1.44 2.76 10.42
N TYR A 32 1.63 3.86 9.69
CA TYR A 32 0.53 4.71 9.24
C TYR A 32 -0.49 3.92 8.41
N ALA A 33 -0.04 3.12 7.45
CA ALA A 33 -0.91 2.30 6.60
C ALA A 33 -1.73 1.29 7.42
N LYS A 34 -1.14 0.67 8.45
CA LYS A 34 -1.85 -0.25 9.36
C LYS A 34 -2.92 0.46 10.19
N ASN A 35 -2.61 1.65 10.72
CA ASN A 35 -3.57 2.46 11.46
C ASN A 35 -4.74 2.89 10.56
N LEU A 36 -4.43 3.38 9.35
CA LEU A 36 -5.43 3.73 8.34
C LEU A 36 -6.31 2.53 7.98
N TRP A 37 -5.72 1.37 7.68
CA TRP A 37 -6.48 0.16 7.37
C TRP A 37 -7.43 -0.24 8.50
N THR A 38 -6.95 -0.22 9.74
CA THR A 38 -7.75 -0.53 10.93
C THR A 38 -8.92 0.44 11.07
N ALA A 39 -8.69 1.75 10.92
CA ALA A 39 -9.74 2.76 10.95
C ALA A 39 -10.77 2.57 9.83
N MET A 40 -10.33 2.22 8.62
CA MET A 40 -11.22 1.91 7.50
C MET A 40 -12.09 0.69 7.79
N VAL A 41 -11.52 -0.39 8.33
CA VAL A 41 -12.30 -1.59 8.72
C VAL A 41 -13.32 -1.25 9.81
N ASN A 42 -12.91 -0.52 10.85
CA ASN A 42 -13.79 -0.11 11.94
C ASN A 42 -14.91 0.83 11.48
N SER A 43 -14.70 1.58 10.41
CA SER A 43 -15.69 2.49 9.82
C SER A 43 -16.49 1.86 8.69
N SER A 44 -16.43 0.53 8.51
CA SER A 44 -17.06 -0.20 7.41
C SER A 44 -16.68 0.34 6.02
N LEU A 45 -15.51 0.95 5.87
CA LEU A 45 -14.96 1.42 4.60
C LEU A 45 -14.12 0.34 3.89
N ALA A 46 -13.64 -0.66 4.64
CA ALA A 46 -12.92 -1.83 4.16
C ALA A 46 -13.31 -3.09 4.95
N GLY A 47 -12.83 -4.26 4.50
CA GLY A 47 -13.11 -5.54 5.15
C GLY A 47 -14.39 -6.21 4.66
N ARG A 48 -14.82 -7.25 5.38
CA ARG A 48 -15.94 -8.14 5.00
C ARG A 48 -17.29 -7.40 4.92
N ASP A 49 -17.51 -6.45 5.82
CA ASP A 49 -18.77 -5.71 5.95
C ASP A 49 -18.65 -4.29 5.37
N ALA A 50 -17.78 -4.11 4.38
CA ALA A 50 -17.55 -2.80 3.77
C ALA A 50 -18.80 -2.28 3.05
N ILE A 51 -19.15 -1.02 3.27
CA ILE A 51 -20.17 -0.32 2.51
C ILE A 51 -19.80 -0.30 1.03
N LYS A 52 -20.81 -0.38 0.18
CA LYS A 52 -20.67 -0.41 -1.29
C LYS A 52 -21.31 0.85 -1.86
N SER A 53 -20.66 1.51 -2.81
CA SER A 53 -21.34 2.53 -3.61
C SER A 53 -21.92 1.90 -4.89
N ARG A 54 -22.37 2.73 -5.83
CA ARG A 54 -22.89 2.28 -7.12
C ARG A 54 -21.73 2.01 -8.09
N PRO A 55 -21.50 0.76 -8.53
CA PRO A 55 -20.40 0.48 -9.45
C PRO A 55 -20.62 1.11 -10.83
N TYR A 56 -19.51 1.49 -11.48
CA TYR A 56 -19.48 2.10 -12.80
C TYR A 56 -18.44 1.45 -13.71
N THR A 57 -18.62 1.61 -15.01
CA THR A 57 -17.69 1.07 -16.01
C THR A 57 -16.35 1.77 -15.91
N GLY A 58 -15.29 1.01 -15.69
CA GLY A 58 -13.93 1.50 -15.70
C GLY A 58 -13.33 1.58 -17.11
N GLN A 59 -12.04 1.89 -17.16
CA GLN A 59 -11.24 1.93 -18.38
C GLN A 59 -9.88 1.29 -18.08
N HIS A 60 -9.26 0.65 -19.07
CA HIS A 60 -7.90 0.14 -18.92
C HIS A 60 -6.93 1.30 -18.60
N PRO A 61 -5.96 1.14 -17.68
CA PRO A 61 -5.56 -0.07 -16.94
C PRO A 61 -6.30 -0.27 -15.60
N HIS A 62 -7.32 0.51 -15.32
CA HIS A 62 -7.85 0.72 -13.99
C HIS A 62 -8.94 -0.28 -13.55
N GLY A 63 -9.22 -1.32 -14.34
CA GLY A 63 -10.28 -2.30 -14.08
C GLY A 63 -11.48 -2.10 -15.01
N ALA A 64 -12.24 -3.17 -15.23
CA ALA A 64 -13.44 -3.12 -16.08
C ALA A 64 -14.63 -2.49 -15.35
N ILE A 65 -14.70 -2.68 -14.03
CA ILE A 65 -15.72 -2.10 -13.14
C ILE A 65 -15.03 -1.44 -11.94
N LEU A 66 -15.56 -0.31 -11.51
CA LEU A 66 -15.03 0.52 -10.45
C LEU A 66 -16.11 0.84 -9.42
N ASP A 67 -15.68 1.02 -8.17
CA ASP A 67 -16.49 1.56 -7.08
C ASP A 67 -15.67 2.66 -6.38
N THR A 68 -16.29 3.80 -6.07
CA THR A 68 -15.61 4.92 -5.43
C THR A 68 -16.43 5.45 -4.26
N ILE A 69 -15.80 5.53 -3.10
CA ILE A 69 -16.37 6.10 -1.89
C ILE A 69 -15.45 7.22 -1.44
N GLU A 70 -16.04 8.36 -1.09
CA GLU A 70 -15.35 9.48 -0.49
C GLU A 70 -16.04 9.87 0.81
N GLY A 71 -15.27 10.39 1.76
CA GLY A 71 -15.83 10.85 3.01
C GLY A 71 -14.80 11.16 4.08
N PRO A 72 -15.26 11.53 5.28
CA PRO A 72 -14.38 11.74 6.41
C PRO A 72 -13.92 10.42 7.03
N ILE A 73 -12.69 10.38 7.53
CA ILE A 73 -12.17 9.33 8.40
C ILE A 73 -11.44 9.96 9.58
N ASN A 74 -11.66 9.43 10.79
CA ASN A 74 -10.91 9.84 11.96
C ASN A 74 -9.70 8.93 12.13
N LEU A 75 -8.50 9.52 12.15
CA LEU A 75 -7.24 8.86 12.48
C LEU A 75 -6.64 9.58 13.68
N ASP A 76 -6.52 8.87 14.80
CA ASP A 76 -5.89 9.36 16.03
C ASP A 76 -6.44 10.72 16.50
N GLY A 77 -7.76 10.90 16.44
CA GLY A 77 -8.45 12.12 16.89
C GLY A 77 -8.49 13.24 15.85
N ARG A 78 -7.91 13.05 14.67
CA ARG A 78 -7.92 14.03 13.58
C ARG A 78 -8.77 13.56 12.41
N LEU A 79 -9.61 14.47 11.91
CA LEU A 79 -10.44 14.23 10.74
C LEU A 79 -9.64 14.44 9.45
N TYR A 80 -9.70 13.47 8.56
CA TYR A 80 -9.12 13.49 7.22
C TYR A 80 -10.20 13.19 6.18
N ASN A 81 -9.95 13.61 4.94
CA ASN A 81 -10.72 13.12 3.80
C ASN A 81 -10.07 11.87 3.25
N ILE A 82 -10.86 10.84 3.01
CA ILE A 82 -10.43 9.61 2.36
C ILE A 82 -11.18 9.42 1.04
N ILE A 83 -10.45 8.93 0.04
CA ILE A 83 -11.00 8.48 -1.25
C ILE A 83 -10.60 7.02 -1.40
N ILE A 84 -11.59 6.16 -1.56
CA ILE A 84 -11.42 4.72 -1.73
C ILE A 84 -11.85 4.38 -3.14
N LYS A 85 -10.92 3.82 -3.92
CA LYS A 85 -11.20 3.32 -5.26
C LYS A 85 -10.96 1.82 -5.30
N ARG A 86 -12.03 1.06 -5.55
CA ARG A 86 -11.98 -0.39 -5.72
C ARG A 86 -12.02 -0.71 -7.20
N ASN A 87 -11.11 -1.57 -7.64
CA ASN A 87 -10.98 -1.97 -9.02
C ASN A 87 -11.38 -3.44 -9.15
N TYR A 88 -12.35 -3.72 -10.01
CA TYR A 88 -12.80 -5.07 -10.30
C TYR A 88 -12.47 -5.43 -11.74
N GLY A 89 -12.00 -6.65 -11.94
CA GLY A 89 -11.52 -7.18 -13.21
C GLY A 89 -11.69 -8.69 -13.25
N GLY A 90 -11.35 -9.29 -14.39
CA GLY A 90 -11.48 -10.73 -14.62
C GLY A 90 -12.69 -11.11 -15.47
N PRO A 91 -12.76 -12.37 -15.91
CA PRO A 91 -13.83 -12.85 -16.78
C PRO A 91 -15.22 -12.69 -16.14
N GLY A 92 -16.18 -12.14 -16.88
CA GLY A 92 -17.57 -12.05 -16.42
C GLY A 92 -17.87 -10.94 -15.40
N VAL A 93 -16.89 -10.10 -15.05
CA VAL A 93 -17.13 -8.94 -14.18
C VAL A 93 -18.09 -7.96 -14.85
N SER A 94 -19.10 -7.50 -14.11
CA SER A 94 -20.09 -6.54 -14.58
C SER A 94 -20.54 -5.64 -13.43
N ARG A 95 -21.25 -4.55 -13.75
CA ARG A 95 -21.81 -3.65 -12.72
C ARG A 95 -22.75 -4.40 -11.77
N ASP A 96 -23.57 -5.31 -12.33
CA ASP A 96 -24.56 -6.07 -11.57
C ASP A 96 -23.89 -7.15 -10.71
N THR A 97 -22.88 -7.83 -11.24
CA THR A 97 -22.09 -8.79 -10.46
C THR A 97 -21.44 -8.10 -9.25
N VAL A 98 -20.76 -6.96 -9.47
CA VAL A 98 -20.08 -6.22 -8.39
C VAL A 98 -21.05 -5.62 -7.39
N ALA A 99 -22.21 -5.12 -7.83
CA ALA A 99 -23.22 -4.56 -6.93
C ALA A 99 -23.79 -5.62 -5.97
N ASN A 100 -24.03 -6.83 -6.47
CA ASN A 100 -24.58 -7.94 -5.69
C ASN A 100 -23.50 -8.62 -4.83
N ASP A 101 -22.36 -8.98 -5.44
CA ASP A 101 -21.29 -9.75 -4.83
C ASP A 101 -19.91 -9.30 -5.36
N PRO A 102 -19.29 -8.27 -4.74
CA PRO A 102 -18.00 -7.75 -5.18
C PRO A 102 -16.82 -8.70 -4.94
N ALA A 103 -17.02 -9.82 -4.23
CA ALA A 103 -15.98 -10.82 -3.99
C ALA A 103 -15.94 -11.91 -5.09
N LYS A 104 -16.89 -11.90 -6.02
CA LYS A 104 -16.98 -12.83 -7.16
C LYS A 104 -16.40 -12.27 -8.44
#